data_AF-A0A819VSM7-F1
#
_entry.id   AF-A0A819VSM7-F1
#
_cell.length_a   1.000
_cell.length_b   1.000
_cell.length_c   1.000
_cell.angle_alpha   90.00
_cell.angle_beta   90.00
_cell.angle_gamma   90.00
#
_symmetry.space_group_name_H-M   'P 1'
#
loop_
_entity.id
_entity.type
_entity.pdbx_description
1 polymer ?
#
loop_
_entity_poly.entity_id
_entity_poly.type
_entity_poly.pdbx_seq_one_letter_code
_entity_poly.pdbx_strand_id
1 'polypeptide(L)'
;MSTRCIQIATRNVQTLWMINNRRQFQTSVLRLSANTFHVKDDADFQKQVVDSKKPFIVDFHATWCGPCKVLEPRLEKVLTNYNKKDTSGDKQIQLAKVDIDNLSELSGKYGVQAVPTGMY
;
A
#
# COMPACT_ATOMS: atom_id res chain seq x y z
N MET A 1 -55.43 -50.79 -11.00
CA MET A 1 -53.98 -51.06 -10.81
C MET A 1 -53.18 -49.88 -11.36
N SER A 2 -52.10 -49.50 -10.65
CA SER A 2 -50.90 -48.79 -11.13
C SER A 2 -51.01 -47.68 -12.20
N THR A 3 -50.55 -46.46 -11.88
CA THR A 3 -49.29 -45.84 -12.42
C THR A 3 -49.36 -44.30 -12.51
N ARG A 4 -48.61 -43.60 -11.62
CA ARG A 4 -48.10 -42.20 -11.79
C ARG A 4 -49.20 -41.09 -11.90
N CYS A 5 -48.96 -39.79 -11.75
CA CYS A 5 -47.82 -38.91 -11.40
C CYS A 5 -48.46 -37.65 -10.73
N ILE A 6 -47.85 -36.78 -9.89
CA ILE A 6 -46.49 -36.46 -9.43
C ILE A 6 -46.57 -36.12 -7.92
N GLN A 7 -45.48 -36.26 -7.15
CA GLN A 7 -45.37 -35.66 -5.79
C GLN A 7 -44.78 -34.24 -5.84
N ILE A 8 -45.31 -33.37 -4.99
CA ILE A 8 -45.06 -31.91 -4.97
C ILE A 8 -43.58 -31.58 -4.72
N ALA A 9 -43.16 -30.44 -5.28
CA ALA A 9 -41.78 -30.03 -5.47
C ALA A 9 -40.88 -30.09 -4.22
N THR A 10 -39.63 -30.42 -4.51
CA THR A 10 -38.50 -30.58 -3.61
C THR A 10 -37.95 -29.26 -3.06
N ARG A 11 -37.37 -29.38 -1.86
CA ARG A 11 -36.18 -28.65 -1.35
C ARG A 11 -36.33 -27.15 -1.01
N ASN A 12 -36.33 -26.95 0.31
CA ASN A 12 -35.65 -25.89 1.03
C ASN A 12 -34.32 -25.42 0.39
N VAL A 13 -33.97 -24.14 0.60
CA VAL A 13 -32.66 -23.42 0.46
C VAL A 13 -32.69 -22.16 -0.44
N GLN A 14 -32.71 -21.00 0.23
CA GLN A 14 -32.01 -19.74 -0.11
C GLN A 14 -32.18 -19.11 -1.51
N THR A 15 -33.36 -18.55 -1.80
CA THR A 15 -33.59 -17.65 -2.96
C THR A 15 -34.15 -16.27 -2.56
N LEU A 16 -33.53 -15.62 -1.57
CA LEU A 16 -33.69 -14.17 -1.31
C LEU A 16 -32.52 -13.35 -1.88
N TRP A 17 -32.02 -13.76 -3.05
CA TRP A 17 -31.20 -12.92 -3.91
C TRP A 17 -32.13 -12.00 -4.72
N MET A 18 -31.67 -10.80 -5.08
CA MET A 18 -32.44 -9.75 -5.80
C MET A 18 -33.47 -8.95 -4.97
N ILE A 19 -32.98 -8.03 -4.12
CA ILE A 19 -33.19 -6.56 -4.22
C ILE A 19 -32.40 -5.91 -3.06
N ASN A 20 -31.16 -5.51 -3.31
CA ASN A 20 -30.58 -4.30 -2.69
C ASN A 20 -29.38 -3.79 -3.50
N ASN A 21 -29.66 -3.10 -4.61
CA ASN A 21 -28.61 -2.47 -5.42
C ASN A 21 -28.15 -1.16 -4.77
N ARG A 22 -27.12 -1.22 -3.92
CA ARG A 22 -26.31 -0.03 -3.60
C ARG A 22 -24.81 -0.34 -3.50
N ARG A 23 -24.20 -0.46 -4.68
CA ARG A 23 -22.76 -0.29 -4.98
C ARG A 23 -21.77 -1.14 -4.18
N GLN A 24 -21.35 -2.24 -4.82
CA GLN A 24 -19.97 -2.76 -4.86
C GLN A 24 -18.98 -2.23 -3.79
N PHE A 25 -19.13 -2.64 -2.53
CA PHE A 25 -17.97 -2.85 -1.67
C PHE A 25 -17.43 -4.23 -1.99
N GLN A 26 -16.68 -4.32 -3.09
CA GLN A 26 -16.10 -5.58 -3.53
C GLN A 26 -15.08 -6.05 -2.48
N THR A 27 -15.21 -7.32 -2.13
CA THR A 27 -14.37 -8.04 -1.18
C THR A 27 -12.89 -8.03 -1.56
N SER A 28 -12.04 -8.31 -0.59
CA SER A 28 -10.56 -8.28 -0.63
C SER A 28 -9.91 -6.88 -0.54
N VAL A 29 -9.66 -6.45 0.70
CA VAL A 29 -8.47 -5.66 1.03
C VAL A 29 -7.22 -6.53 0.87
N LEU A 30 -6.94 -6.97 -0.37
CA LEU A 30 -5.64 -7.51 -0.75
C LEU A 30 -4.60 -6.43 -0.42
N ARG A 31 -3.68 -6.79 0.48
CA ARG A 31 -2.67 -5.91 1.10
C ARG A 31 -2.22 -4.82 0.13
N LEU A 32 -2.64 -3.58 0.37
CA LEU A 32 -2.12 -2.41 -0.35
C LEU A 32 -0.74 -2.04 0.21
N SER A 33 0.17 -3.01 0.28
CA SER A 33 1.58 -2.71 0.49
C SER A 33 2.11 -2.12 -0.82
N ALA A 34 2.16 -0.79 -0.85
CA ALA A 34 3.39 -0.18 -1.32
C ALA A 34 4.56 -0.83 -0.55
N ASN A 35 5.71 -0.99 -1.20
CA ASN A 35 6.92 -1.42 -0.51
C ASN A 35 7.46 -0.22 0.30
N THR A 36 6.71 0.17 1.34
CA THR A 36 7.03 1.25 2.27
C THR A 36 7.87 0.66 3.40
N PHE A 37 9.02 1.28 3.63
CA PHE A 37 10.01 0.90 4.62
C PHE A 37 10.22 2.06 5.59
N HIS A 38 10.16 1.80 6.89
CA HIS A 38 10.46 2.79 7.92
C HIS A 38 11.89 2.59 8.40
N VAL A 39 12.74 3.57 8.13
CA VAL A 39 14.16 3.56 8.47
C VAL A 39 14.32 3.73 9.99
N LYS A 40 15.11 2.85 10.61
CA LYS A 40 15.30 2.84 12.07
C LYS A 40 16.58 3.51 12.55
N ASP A 41 17.66 3.37 11.78
CA ASP A 41 19.00 3.84 12.09
C ASP A 41 19.83 4.01 10.79
N ASP A 42 21.03 4.59 10.87
CA ASP A 42 21.90 4.85 9.71
C ASP A 42 22.40 3.55 9.04
N ALA A 43 22.59 2.45 9.81
CA ALA A 43 23.02 1.17 9.24
C ALA A 43 21.89 0.43 8.52
N ASP A 44 20.66 0.58 9.00
CA ASP A 44 19.42 0.15 8.35
C ASP A 44 19.16 0.97 7.07
N PHE A 45 19.37 2.29 7.10
CA PHE A 45 19.34 3.14 5.91
C PHE A 45 20.37 2.71 4.86
N GLN A 46 21.63 2.55 5.27
CA GLN A 46 22.72 2.13 4.39
C GLN A 46 22.38 0.81 3.69
N LYS A 47 21.97 -0.23 4.45
CA LYS A 47 21.68 -1.55 3.88
C LYS A 47 20.44 -1.58 2.99
N GLN A 48 19.38 -0.89 3.36
CA GLN A 48 18.07 -1.02 2.69
C GLN A 48 17.92 -0.04 1.53
N VAL A 49 18.56 1.13 1.59
CA VAL A 49 18.43 2.21 0.60
C VAL A 49 19.69 2.33 -0.24
N VAL A 50 20.87 2.48 0.39
CA VAL A 50 22.13 2.81 -0.33
C VAL A 50 22.75 1.60 -1.01
N ASP A 51 22.83 0.46 -0.32
CA ASP A 51 23.40 -0.80 -0.83
C ASP A 51 22.41 -1.58 -1.72
N SER A 52 21.23 -1.01 -1.98
CA SER A 52 20.11 -1.72 -2.58
C SER A 52 20.16 -1.74 -4.11
N LYS A 53 19.74 -2.87 -4.69
CA LYS A 53 19.71 -3.06 -6.15
C LYS A 53 18.44 -2.53 -6.82
N LYS A 54 17.43 -2.17 -6.02
CA LYS A 54 16.15 -1.63 -6.50
C LYS A 54 16.16 -0.10 -6.38
N PRO A 55 15.41 0.65 -7.20
CA PRO A 55 15.24 2.08 -7.02
C PRO A 55 14.39 2.41 -5.77
N PHE A 56 14.76 3.46 -5.05
CA PHE A 56 14.06 3.97 -3.87
C PHE A 56 13.65 5.42 -4.06
N ILE A 57 12.56 5.82 -3.44
CA ILE A 57 12.27 7.20 -3.09
C ILE A 57 12.45 7.33 -1.59
N VAL A 58 13.20 8.33 -1.14
CA VAL A 58 13.35 8.66 0.29
C VAL A 58 12.41 9.83 0.61
N ASP A 59 11.50 9.65 1.55
CA ASP A 59 10.59 10.67 2.06
C ASP A 59 11.00 11.05 3.49
N PHE A 60 11.59 12.25 3.63
CA PHE A 60 11.92 12.84 4.91
C PHE A 60 10.69 13.55 5.46
N HIS A 61 10.16 13.02 6.56
CA HIS A 61 8.91 13.45 7.19
C HIS A 61 9.08 13.69 8.69
N ALA A 62 8.05 14.27 9.32
CA ALA A 62 7.97 14.41 10.77
C ALA A 62 6.53 14.18 11.25
N THR A 63 6.36 13.76 12.50
CA THR A 63 5.03 13.45 13.08
C THR A 63 4.13 14.69 13.21
N TRP A 64 4.72 15.87 13.37
CA TRP A 64 4.06 17.17 13.44
C TRP A 64 3.82 17.82 12.06
N CYS A 65 4.40 17.28 10.98
CA CYS A 65 4.27 17.81 9.63
C CYS A 65 2.86 17.57 9.04
N GLY A 66 2.03 18.61 9.04
CA GLY A 66 0.69 18.59 8.41
C GLY A 66 0.71 18.23 6.91
N PRO A 67 1.54 18.88 6.07
CA PRO A 67 1.62 18.57 4.64
C PRO A 67 2.06 17.14 4.34
N CYS A 68 3.00 16.59 5.12
CA CYS A 68 3.50 15.22 4.95
C CYS A 68 2.37 14.18 5.05
N LYS A 69 1.45 14.35 6.01
CA LYS A 69 0.27 13.47 6.20
C LYS A 69 -0.70 13.46 5.01
N VAL A 70 -0.69 14.50 4.19
CA VAL A 70 -1.51 14.60 2.96
C VAL A 70 -0.75 14.03 1.75
N LEU A 71 0.58 14.16 1.73
CA LEU A 71 1.45 13.68 0.66
C LEU A 71 1.63 12.15 0.71
N GLU A 72 1.90 11.60 1.88
CA GLU A 72 2.14 10.17 2.14
C GLU A 72 1.11 9.24 1.45
N PRO A 73 -0.21 9.32 1.71
CA PRO A 73 -1.20 8.44 1.10
C PRO A 73 -1.44 8.71 -0.40
N ARG A 74 -0.83 9.76 -0.97
CA ARG A 74 -0.80 9.99 -2.43
C ARG A 74 0.44 9.33 -3.03
N LEU A 75 1.60 9.48 -2.40
CA LEU A 75 2.86 8.87 -2.83
C LEU A 75 2.77 7.35 -2.84
N GLU A 76 2.23 6.74 -1.78
CA GLU A 76 1.99 5.29 -1.71
C GLU A 76 1.05 4.79 -2.81
N LYS A 77 0.01 5.56 -3.16
CA LYS A 77 -0.91 5.21 -4.26
C LYS A 77 -0.22 5.29 -5.62
N VAL A 78 0.60 6.32 -5.85
CA VAL A 78 1.38 6.46 -7.09
C VAL A 78 2.35 5.28 -7.24
N LEU A 79 3.11 4.96 -6.20
CA LEU A 79 4.06 3.84 -6.20
C LEU A 79 3.38 2.48 -6.32
N THR A 80 2.26 2.27 -5.62
CA THR A 80 1.46 1.04 -5.78
C THR A 80 0.95 0.88 -7.21
N ASN A 81 0.45 1.96 -7.83
CA ASN A 81 -0.06 1.93 -9.19
C ASN A 81 1.06 1.82 -10.24
N TYR A 82 2.26 2.31 -9.94
CA TYR A 82 3.45 2.11 -10.76
C TYR A 82 3.91 0.65 -10.71
N ASN A 83 4.14 0.12 -9.50
CA ASN A 83 4.59 -1.25 -9.29
C ASN A 83 3.59 -2.30 -9.79
N LYS A 84 2.28 -2.00 -9.78
CA LYS A 84 1.23 -2.86 -10.38
C LYS A 84 1.28 -2.96 -11.90
N LYS A 85 1.87 -1.97 -12.59
CA LYS A 85 2.04 -2.00 -14.05
C LYS A 85 3.30 -2.77 -14.47
N ASP A 86 4.26 -2.94 -13.57
CA ASP A 86 5.45 -3.73 -13.81
C ASP A 86 5.20 -5.22 -13.52
N THR A 87 4.76 -5.95 -14.54
CA THR A 87 4.58 -7.41 -14.48
C THR A 87 5.89 -8.20 -14.51
N SER A 88 7.02 -7.58 -14.85
CA SER A 88 8.35 -8.21 -14.81
C SER A 88 8.92 -8.27 -13.38
N GLY A 89 8.59 -7.30 -12.51
CA GLY A 89 9.05 -7.22 -11.13
C GLY A 89 10.42 -6.56 -10.94
N ASP A 90 11.12 -6.27 -12.04
CA ASP A 90 12.45 -5.66 -12.07
C ASP A 90 12.45 -4.14 -11.77
N LYS A 91 11.31 -3.46 -11.98
CA LYS A 91 11.16 -2.00 -11.85
C LYS A 91 10.36 -1.59 -10.61
N GLN A 92 10.28 -2.47 -9.60
CA GLN A 92 9.59 -2.17 -8.36
C GLN A 92 10.33 -1.09 -7.55
N ILE A 93 9.76 0.11 -7.50
CA ILE A 93 10.25 1.21 -6.67
C ILE A 93 9.77 1.01 -5.23
N GLN A 94 10.67 1.24 -4.27
CA GLN A 94 10.36 1.20 -2.84
C GLN A 94 10.33 2.62 -2.24
N LEU A 95 9.61 2.80 -1.12
CA LEU A 95 9.51 4.07 -0.40
C LEU A 95 10.21 3.94 0.95
N ALA A 96 11.33 4.61 1.14
CA ALA A 96 12.00 4.71 2.43
C ALA A 96 11.52 5.97 3.16
N LYS A 97 10.88 5.79 4.32
CA LYS A 97 10.41 6.87 5.18
C LYS A 97 11.44 7.13 6.27
N VAL A 98 11.95 8.35 6.32
CA VAL A 98 12.92 8.82 7.31
C VAL A 98 12.23 9.85 8.20
N ASP A 99 12.15 9.57 9.49
CA ASP A 99 11.64 10.53 10.47
C ASP A 99 12.78 11.45 10.93
N ILE A 100 12.69 12.74 10.61
CA ILE A 100 13.75 13.71 10.90
C ILE A 100 13.93 13.96 12.41
N ASP A 101 12.90 13.70 13.23
CA ASP A 101 12.96 13.86 14.68
C ASP A 101 13.79 12.72 15.32
N ASN A 102 13.70 11.51 14.76
CA ASN A 102 14.43 10.33 15.23
C ASN A 102 15.84 10.20 14.60
N LEU A 103 16.01 10.67 13.36
CA LEU A 103 17.21 10.50 12.55
C LEU A 103 17.77 11.84 12.09
N SER A 104 17.99 12.74 13.04
CA SER A 104 18.46 14.12 12.81
C SER A 104 19.86 14.17 12.20
N GLU A 105 20.79 13.34 12.64
CA GLU A 105 22.15 13.25 12.05
C GLU A 105 22.12 12.78 10.59
N LEU A 106 21.34 11.75 10.28
CA LEU A 106 21.13 11.26 8.92
C LEU A 106 20.51 12.34 8.03
N SER A 107 19.48 13.02 8.54
CA SER A 107 18.80 14.11 7.83
C SER A 107 19.76 15.29 7.54
N GLY A 108 20.58 15.66 8.52
CA GLY A 108 21.63 16.68 8.37
C GLY A 108 22.73 16.29 7.38
N LYS A 109 23.17 15.02 7.38
CA LYS A 109 24.14 14.43 6.43
C LYS A 109 23.67 14.52 4.97
N TYR A 110 22.36 14.42 4.73
CA TYR A 110 21.75 14.62 3.40
C TYR A 110 21.26 16.06 3.15
N GLY A 111 21.55 17.02 4.04
CA GLY A 111 21.24 18.43 3.85
C GLY A 111 19.75 18.79 3.98
N VAL A 112 18.96 17.94 4.65
CA VAL A 112 17.51 18.14 4.82
C VAL A 112 17.26 19.22 5.88
N GLN A 113 16.86 20.41 5.43
CA GLN A 113 16.59 21.58 6.28
C GLN A 113 15.10 21.78 6.60
N ALA A 114 14.20 21.14 5.84
CA ALA A 114 12.75 21.26 5.99
C ALA A 114 12.04 19.98 5.51
N VAL A 115 10.78 19.81 5.92
CA VAL A 115 9.92 18.70 5.52
C VAL A 115 8.59 19.21 4.95
N PRO A 116 7.96 18.51 3.98
CA PRO A 116 8.44 17.27 3.34
C PRO A 116 9.60 17.51 2.37
N THR A 117 10.61 16.63 2.41
CA THR A 117 11.68 16.58 1.40
C THR A 117 11.74 15.18 0.79
N GLY A 118 11.67 15.09 -0.54
CA GLY A 118 11.79 13.84 -1.29
C GLY A 118 13.12 13.75 -2.04
N MET A 119 13.80 12.60 -1.96
CA MET A 119 14.98 12.26 -2.76
C MET A 119 14.70 10.99 -3.59
N TYR A 120 15.36 10.84 -4.74
CA TYR A 120 15.16 9.76 -5.72
C TYR A 120 16.48 9.45 -6.46
#